data_AF-A0A9D8ZI33-F1
#
_entry.id   AF-A0A9D8ZI33-F1
#
_cell.length_a   1.000
_cell.length_b   1.000
_cell.length_c   1.000
_cell.angle_alpha   90.00
_cell.angle_beta   90.00
_cell.angle_gamma   90.00
#
_symmetry.space_group_name_H-M   'P 1'
#
loop_
_entity.id
_entity.type
_entity.pdbx_description
1 polymer ?
#
loop_
_entity_poly.entity_id
_entity_poly.type
_entity_poly.pdbx_seq_one_letter_code
_entity_poly.pdbx_strand_id
1 'polypeptide(L)'
;MSGKKRTNGYTRNYFFVFSIIILLLGLIAFSDNFLFDIDQESNSDPGFIVHGILMYAWYTIVLVQTNHIRKLSIKSHMRLGMIGFIIALLIICSIGYLFMVGQPYEELPFFGKANRFFMLHL
;
A
#
# COMPACT_ATOMS: atom_id res chain seq x y z
N MET A 1 -23.61 3.71 34.75
CA MET A 1 -23.10 2.32 34.73
C MET A 1 -21.96 2.23 33.72
N SER A 2 -20.71 2.15 34.19
CA SER A 2 -19.54 2.00 33.30
C SER A 2 -19.40 0.51 32.96
N GLY A 3 -19.92 0.12 31.78
CA GLY A 3 -19.73 -1.23 31.26
C GLY A 3 -18.24 -1.47 31.01
N LYS A 4 -17.66 -2.42 31.73
CA LYS A 4 -16.26 -2.85 31.55
C LYS A 4 -16.10 -3.34 30.11
N LYS A 5 -15.55 -2.50 29.22
CA LYS A 5 -15.28 -2.87 27.83
C LYS A 5 -14.37 -4.09 27.82
N ARG A 6 -14.92 -5.25 27.46
CA ARG A 6 -14.12 -6.44 27.16
C ARG A 6 -13.29 -6.13 25.92
N THR A 7 -12.05 -5.69 26.11
CA THR A 7 -11.09 -5.63 25.01
C THR A 7 -10.56 -7.04 24.82
N ASN A 8 -11.13 -7.77 23.86
CA ASN A 8 -10.56 -9.05 23.49
C ASN A 8 -9.20 -8.77 22.81
N GLY A 9 -8.16 -9.53 23.19
CA GLY A 9 -6.81 -9.33 22.67
C GLY A 9 -6.72 -9.52 21.15
N TYR A 10 -7.56 -10.37 20.58
CA TYR A 10 -7.64 -10.59 19.14
C TYR A 10 -8.07 -9.33 18.39
N THR A 11 -9.21 -8.73 18.73
CA THR A 11 -9.72 -7.48 18.13
C THR A 11 -8.75 -6.33 18.32
N ARG A 12 -8.05 -6.26 19.46
CA ARG A 12 -7.04 -5.23 19.73
C ARG A 12 -5.82 -5.35 18.81
N ASN A 13 -5.42 -6.57 18.47
CA ASN A 13 -4.20 -6.84 17.70
C ASN A 13 -4.46 -7.13 16.22
N TYR A 14 -5.70 -7.40 15.82
CA TYR A 14 -6.07 -7.87 14.48
C TYR A 14 -5.48 -7.00 13.38
N PHE A 15 -5.79 -5.70 13.36
CA PHE A 15 -5.30 -4.80 12.31
C PHE A 15 -3.78 -4.61 12.34
N PHE A 16 -3.17 -4.70 13.52
CA PHE A 16 -1.71 -4.59 13.65
C PHE A 16 -1.03 -5.83 13.06
N VAL A 17 -1.47 -7.04 13.43
CA VAL A 17 -0.92 -8.28 12.88
C VAL A 17 -1.20 -8.39 11.38
N PHE A 18 -2.42 -8.04 10.96
CA PHE A 18 -2.80 -8.06 9.54
C PHE A 18 -1.93 -7.09 8.72
N SER A 19 -1.68 -5.87 9.19
CA SER A 19 -0.80 -4.93 8.49
C SER A 19 0.66 -5.38 8.44
N ILE A 20 1.16 -6.11 9.45
CA ILE A 20 2.48 -6.78 9.36
C ILE A 20 2.47 -7.80 8.23
N ILE A 21 1.46 -8.69 8.20
CA ILE A 21 1.36 -9.74 7.18
C ILE A 21 1.32 -9.12 5.78
N ILE A 22 0.50 -8.10 5.57
CA ILE A 22 0.39 -7.43 4.26
C ILE A 22 1.71 -6.75 3.86
N LEU A 23 2.40 -6.08 4.79
CA LEU A 23 3.70 -5.47 4.51
C LEU A 23 4.75 -6.53 4.13
N LEU A 24 4.79 -7.67 4.85
CA LEU A 24 5.70 -8.76 4.53
C LEU A 24 5.38 -9.43 3.20
N LEU A 25 4.11 -9.66 2.90
CA LEU A 25 3.68 -10.19 1.60
C LEU A 25 4.06 -9.25 0.46
N GLY A 26 3.87 -7.94 0.64
CA GLY A 26 4.31 -6.93 -0.33
C GLY A 26 5.82 -6.97 -0.53
N LEU A 27 6.60 -6.95 0.56
CA LEU A 27 8.06 -7.06 0.48
C LEU A 27 8.48 -8.33 -0.27
N ILE A 28 7.92 -9.49 0.06
CA ILE A 28 8.26 -10.74 -0.63
C ILE A 28 7.89 -10.66 -2.11
N ALA A 29 6.67 -10.22 -2.43
CA ALA A 29 6.12 -10.21 -3.79
C ALA A 29 6.82 -9.25 -4.75
N PHE A 30 7.49 -8.20 -4.25
CA PHE A 30 8.18 -7.21 -5.08
C PHE A 30 9.66 -7.05 -4.71
N SER A 31 10.22 -7.90 -3.84
CA SER A 31 11.63 -7.82 -3.40
C SER A 31 12.61 -8.15 -4.50
N ASP A 32 12.26 -9.08 -5.39
CA ASP A 32 13.06 -9.43 -6.55
C ASP A 32 13.25 -8.21 -7.45
N ASN A 33 12.17 -7.56 -7.87
CA ASN A 33 12.22 -6.34 -8.67
C ASN A 33 12.87 -5.14 -7.93
N PHE A 34 12.68 -5.04 -6.61
CA PHE A 34 13.19 -3.89 -5.85
C PHE A 34 14.68 -4.00 -5.49
N LEU A 35 15.17 -5.21 -5.17
CA LEU A 35 16.53 -5.43 -4.67
C LEU A 35 17.48 -5.95 -5.73
N PHE A 36 16.97 -6.63 -6.75
CA PHE A 36 17.77 -7.28 -7.78
C PHE A 36 17.29 -6.85 -9.16
N ASP A 37 18.23 -6.69 -10.08
CA ASP A 37 17.87 -6.59 -11.48
C ASP A 37 17.52 -7.99 -11.98
N ILE A 38 16.25 -8.20 -12.32
CA ILE A 38 15.73 -9.47 -12.85
C ILE A 38 15.32 -9.31 -14.32
N ASP A 39 15.89 -8.32 -14.99
CA ASP A 39 15.64 -7.97 -16.40
C ASP A 39 14.16 -7.67 -16.71
N GLN A 40 13.39 -7.20 -15.72
CA GLN A 40 12.04 -6.68 -15.94
C GLN A 40 12.10 -5.20 -16.31
N GLU A 41 11.25 -4.76 -17.24
CA GLU A 41 11.16 -3.34 -17.62
C GLU A 41 10.94 -2.42 -16.40
N SER A 42 10.16 -2.88 -15.41
CA SER A 42 9.90 -2.15 -14.17
C SER A 42 11.12 -1.94 -13.27
N ASN A 43 12.20 -2.72 -13.42
CA ASN A 43 13.46 -2.49 -12.69
C ASN A 43 14.12 -1.16 -13.06
N SER A 44 13.98 -0.74 -14.32
CA SER A 44 14.66 0.43 -14.89
C SER A 44 13.74 1.63 -15.13
N ASP A 45 12.42 1.44 -15.10
CA ASP A 45 11.46 2.51 -15.26
C ASP A 45 11.34 3.36 -13.98
N PRO A 46 11.67 4.67 -14.03
CA PRO A 46 11.62 5.54 -12.85
C PRO A 46 10.21 5.69 -12.25
N GLY A 47 9.16 5.57 -13.05
CA GLY A 47 7.77 5.64 -12.61
C GLY A 47 7.40 4.46 -11.71
N PHE A 48 7.80 3.24 -12.11
CA PHE A 48 7.58 2.04 -11.30
C PHE A 48 8.38 2.08 -9.99
N ILE A 49 9.62 2.57 -10.02
CA ILE A 49 10.45 2.75 -8.82
C ILE A 49 9.78 3.73 -7.84
N VAL A 50 9.35 4.90 -8.32
CA VAL A 50 8.68 5.91 -7.49
C VAL A 50 7.37 5.36 -6.92
N HIS A 51 6.55 4.68 -7.73
CA HIS A 51 5.31 4.06 -7.28
C HIS A 51 5.56 3.02 -6.19
N GLY A 52 6.54 2.14 -6.39
CA GLY A 52 6.95 1.12 -5.40
C GLY A 52 7.35 1.75 -4.07
N ILE A 53 8.21 2.77 -4.09
CA ILE A 53 8.64 3.50 -2.88
C ILE A 53 7.44 4.13 -2.17
N LEU A 54 6.52 4.78 -2.91
CA LEU A 54 5.31 5.38 -2.33
C LEU A 54 4.42 4.32 -1.67
N MET A 55 4.20 3.18 -2.34
CA MET A 55 3.42 2.05 -1.81
C MET A 55 4.02 1.50 -0.52
N TYR A 56 5.34 1.28 -0.48
CA TYR A 56 6.03 0.80 0.73
C TYR A 56 6.00 1.82 1.87
N ALA A 57 6.20 3.10 1.57
CA ALA A 57 6.10 4.17 2.56
C ALA A 57 4.69 4.23 3.16
N TRP A 58 3.67 4.11 2.31
CA TRP A 58 2.27 4.14 2.74
C TRP A 58 1.91 2.94 3.61
N TYR A 59 2.25 1.71 3.21
CA TYR A 59 1.97 0.52 4.03
C TYR A 59 2.75 0.52 5.35
N THR A 60 3.97 1.05 5.36
CA THR A 60 4.73 1.27 6.60
C THR A 60 3.99 2.23 7.53
N ILE A 61 3.43 3.32 7.00
CA ILE A 61 2.58 4.22 7.78
C ILE A 61 1.34 3.49 8.30
N VAL A 62 0.65 2.70 7.48
CA VAL A 62 -0.52 1.90 7.91
C VAL A 62 -0.16 0.97 9.07
N LEU A 63 1.00 0.31 9.05
CA LEU A 63 1.48 -0.50 10.16
C LEU A 63 1.68 0.33 11.46
N VAL A 64 2.30 1.51 11.34
CA VAL A 64 2.50 2.41 12.49
C VAL A 64 1.15 2.95 13.01
N GLN A 65 0.21 3.23 12.11
CA GLN A 65 -1.15 3.68 12.42
C GLN A 65 -1.92 2.68 13.26
N THR A 66 -1.94 1.42 12.82
CA THR A 66 -2.63 0.34 13.53
C THR A 66 -1.98 0.09 14.91
N ASN A 67 -0.67 0.27 15.03
CA ASN A 67 0.03 0.23 16.32
C ASN A 67 -0.39 1.39 17.26
N HIS A 68 -0.57 2.60 16.74
CA HIS A 68 -1.06 3.73 17.54
C HIS A 68 -2.46 3.47 18.08
N ILE A 69 -3.38 2.97 17.27
CA ILE A 69 -4.73 2.56 17.70
C ILE A 69 -4.64 1.45 18.76
N ARG A 70 -3.80 0.44 18.54
CA ARG A 70 -3.54 -0.65 19.51
C ARG A 70 -3.08 -0.13 20.87
N LYS A 71 -2.27 0.94 20.87
CA LYS A 71 -1.75 1.65 22.06
C LYS A 71 -2.68 2.77 22.56
N LEU A 72 -3.87 2.94 21.96
CA LEU A 72 -4.83 4.00 22.26
C LEU A 72 -4.29 5.43 22.08
N SER A 73 -3.24 5.60 21.27
CA SER A 73 -2.66 6.91 20.93
C SER A 73 -3.37 7.55 19.74
N ILE A 74 -4.61 7.99 19.96
CA ILE A 74 -5.48 8.52 18.88
C ILE A 74 -4.91 9.80 18.25
N LYS A 75 -4.30 10.69 19.05
CA LYS A 75 -3.69 11.92 18.54
C LYS A 75 -2.54 11.64 17.57
N SER A 76 -1.70 10.65 17.88
CA SER A 76 -0.61 10.23 16.98
C SER A 76 -1.16 9.59 15.70
N HIS A 77 -2.19 8.75 15.82
CA HIS A 77 -2.89 8.16 14.68
C HIS A 77 -3.39 9.24 13.70
N MET A 78 -4.10 10.25 14.23
CA MET A 78 -4.63 11.34 13.40
C MET A 78 -3.53 12.16 12.71
N ARG A 79 -2.47 12.53 13.44
CA ARG A 79 -1.35 13.32 12.86
C ARG A 79 -0.64 12.57 11.74
N LEU A 80 -0.29 11.31 11.99
CA LEU A 80 0.32 10.47 10.97
C LEU A 80 -0.69 10.15 9.83
N GLY A 81 -1.99 10.26 10.10
CA GLY A 81 -3.06 9.89 9.18
C GLY A 81 -3.14 10.86 8.02
N MET A 82 -2.89 12.14 8.33
CA MET A 82 -2.77 13.20 7.33
C MET A 82 -1.58 12.96 6.39
N ILE A 83 -0.42 12.53 6.92
CA ILE A 83 0.75 12.18 6.12
C ILE A 83 0.43 10.98 5.22
N GLY A 84 -0.17 9.93 5.79
CA GLY A 84 -0.61 8.76 5.03
C GLY A 84 -1.63 9.09 3.94
N PHE A 85 -2.54 10.04 4.19
CA PHE A 85 -3.51 10.51 3.20
C PHE A 85 -2.82 11.22 2.02
N ILE A 86 -1.86 12.11 2.29
CA ILE A 86 -1.09 12.78 1.24
C ILE A 86 -0.34 11.76 0.37
N ILE A 87 0.30 10.77 1.00
CA ILE A 87 0.99 9.70 0.26
C ILE A 87 0.00 8.86 -0.55
N ALA A 88 -1.20 8.58 -0.03
CA ALA A 88 -2.24 7.88 -0.78
C ALA A 88 -2.65 8.65 -2.06
N LEU A 89 -2.75 9.98 -1.99
CA LEU A 89 -3.00 10.80 -3.17
C LEU A 89 -1.85 10.71 -4.18
N LEU A 90 -0.60 10.73 -3.71
CA LEU A 90 0.57 10.55 -4.59
C LEU A 90 0.58 9.16 -5.25
N ILE A 91 0.18 8.11 -4.53
CA ILE A 91 0.01 6.77 -5.09
C ILE A 91 -1.03 6.78 -6.21
N ILE A 92 -2.20 7.39 -5.98
CA ILE A 92 -3.26 7.51 -7.01
C ILE A 92 -2.74 8.26 -8.24
N CYS A 93 -1.98 9.35 -8.05
CA CYS A 93 -1.37 10.06 -9.18
C CYS A 93 -0.33 9.19 -9.91
N SER A 94 0.50 8.45 -9.17
CA SER A 94 1.54 7.60 -9.76
C SER A 94 0.95 6.43 -10.56
N ILE A 95 -0.13 5.80 -10.09
CA ILE A 95 -0.79 4.73 -10.85
C ILE A 95 -1.51 5.28 -12.09
N GLY A 96 -2.08 6.48 -12.00
CA GLY A 96 -2.62 7.19 -13.16
C GLY A 96 -1.54 7.50 -14.20
N TYR A 97 -0.37 7.98 -13.77
CA TYR A 97 0.77 8.19 -14.66
C TYR A 97 1.21 6.89 -15.34
N LEU A 98 1.43 5.81 -14.57
CA LEU A 98 1.83 4.50 -15.11
C LEU A 98 0.79 3.92 -16.09
N PHE A 99 -0.49 4.20 -15.87
CA PHE A 99 -1.54 3.83 -16.81
C PHE A 99 -1.42 4.58 -18.14
N MET A 100 -1.15 5.89 -18.10
CA MET A 100 -1.03 6.74 -19.30
C MET A 100 0.19 6.43 -20.16
N VAL A 101 1.31 6.03 -19.54
CA VAL A 101 2.57 5.75 -20.26
C VAL A 101 2.81 4.28 -20.55
N GLY A 102 2.12 3.38 -19.84
CA GLY A 102 2.27 1.94 -19.98
C GLY A 102 1.55 1.37 -21.22
N GLN A 103 1.68 0.06 -21.43
CA GLN A 103 1.08 -0.61 -22.57
C GLN A 103 -0.45 -0.44 -22.64
N PRO A 104 -1.04 -0.31 -23.84
CA PRO A 104 -2.48 -0.27 -24.04
C PRO A 104 -3.19 -1.48 -23.43
N TYR A 105 -4.44 -1.31 -23.00
CA TYR A 105 -5.19 -2.37 -22.32
C TYR A 105 -5.33 -3.62 -23.19
N GLU A 106 -5.51 -3.45 -24.49
CA GLU A 106 -5.71 -4.50 -25.50
C GLU A 106 -4.52 -5.47 -25.53
N GLU A 107 -3.31 -4.93 -25.36
CA GLU A 107 -2.03 -5.64 -25.43
C GLU A 107 -1.66 -6.35 -24.12
N LEU A 108 -2.34 -6.03 -23.02
CA LEU A 108 -2.03 -6.62 -21.72
C LEU A 108 -2.38 -8.12 -21.66
N PRO A 109 -1.54 -8.94 -21.01
CA PRO A 109 -1.90 -10.30 -20.66
C PRO A 109 -3.09 -10.30 -19.69
N PHE A 110 -3.83 -11.42 -19.62
CA PHE A 110 -5.06 -11.55 -18.82
C PHE A 110 -4.88 -11.07 -17.36
N PHE A 111 -3.76 -11.40 -16.72
CA PHE A 111 -3.48 -10.97 -15.34
C PHE A 111 -3.24 -9.45 -15.22
N GLY A 112 -2.68 -8.81 -16.24
CA GLY A 112 -2.48 -7.35 -16.27
C GLY A 112 -3.79 -6.57 -16.45
N LYS A 113 -4.78 -7.19 -17.12
CA LYS A 113 -6.10 -6.60 -17.35
C LYS A 113 -6.92 -6.45 -16.06
N ALA A 114 -6.78 -7.37 -15.11
CA ALA A 114 -7.50 -7.32 -13.83
C ALA A 114 -7.21 -6.03 -13.04
N ASN A 115 -5.98 -5.54 -13.09
CA ASN A 115 -5.55 -4.33 -12.37
C ASN A 115 -6.05 -3.01 -13.00
N ARG A 116 -6.62 -3.07 -14.21
CA ARG A 116 -7.03 -1.88 -14.97
C ARG A 116 -8.53 -1.80 -15.27
N PHE A 117 -9.32 -2.74 -14.75
CA PHE A 117 -10.75 -2.83 -15.01
C PHE A 117 -11.50 -1.52 -14.70
N PHE A 118 -11.16 -0.85 -13.60
CA PHE A 118 -11.78 0.43 -13.22
C PHE A 118 -11.20 1.67 -13.92
N MET A 119 -10.17 1.51 -14.74
CA MET A 119 -9.51 2.60 -15.47
C MET A 119 -9.82 2.61 -16.97
N LEU A 120 -10.71 1.71 -17.45
CA LEU A 120 -11.10 1.60 -18.86
C LEU A 120 -11.88 2.80 -19.42
N HIS A 121 -12.33 3.71 -18.56
CA HIS A 121 -13.21 4.84 -18.91
C HIS A 121 -12.65 6.20 -18.49
N LEU A 122 -11.38 6.24 -18.05
CA LEU A 122 -10.63 7.46 -17.75
C LEU A 122 -9.77 7.82 -18.97
#